data_AF-A0A2R4MX65-F1
#
_entry.id   AF-A0A2R4MX65-F1
#
_cell.length_a   1.000
_cell.length_b   1.000
_cell.length_c   1.000
_cell.angle_alpha   90.00
_cell.angle_beta   90.00
_cell.angle_gamma   90.00
#
_symmetry.space_group_name_H-M   'P 1'
#
loop_
_entity.id
_entity.type
_entity.pdbx_description
1 polymer ?
#
loop_
_entity_poly.entity_id
_entity_poly.type
_entity_poly.pdbx_seq_one_letter_code
_entity_poly.pdbx_strand_id
1 'polypeptide(L)'
;MTLLLLYKFGFEVGRFISLEKLIEKSKESYYETLWASSQGWHEGQHDLLPWLEYFLGIILAAYREFEERVGNISSYKGSKGERIKEAINHFNAEFTISDIERVCPDISRPTVYRVLKELKDQGLITPVEIGRKARWRKL
;
A
#
# COMPACT_ATOMS: atom_id res chain seq x y z
N MET A 1 -7.46 -15.32 22.26
CA MET A 1 -8.71 -14.63 22.64
C MET A 1 -8.79 -13.22 22.05
N THR A 2 -7.71 -12.42 22.10
CA THR A 2 -7.64 -11.04 21.59
C THR A 2 -8.17 -10.85 20.17
N LEU A 3 -7.73 -11.69 19.23
CA LEU A 3 -8.14 -11.59 17.81
C LEU A 3 -9.66 -11.73 17.60
N LEU A 4 -10.30 -12.62 18.36
CA LEU A 4 -11.75 -12.83 18.29
C LEU A 4 -12.52 -11.59 18.76
N LEU A 5 -12.05 -10.94 19.83
CA LEU A 5 -12.68 -9.71 20.35
C LEU A 5 -12.53 -8.56 19.36
N LEU A 6 -11.33 -8.39 18.78
CA LEU A 6 -11.10 -7.38 17.74
C LEU A 6 -12.09 -7.54 16.58
N TYR A 7 -12.30 -8.77 16.10
CA TYR A 7 -13.28 -9.04 15.05
C TYR A 7 -14.72 -8.75 15.47
N LYS A 8 -15.12 -9.11 16.70
CA LYS A 8 -16.47 -8.79 17.19
C LYS A 8 -16.76 -7.28 17.23
N PHE A 9 -15.71 -6.46 17.40
CA PHE A 9 -15.82 -5.00 17.43
C PHE A 9 -15.41 -4.33 16.11
N GLY A 10 -15.28 -5.09 15.01
CA GLY A 10 -15.04 -4.54 13.66
C GLY A 10 -13.58 -4.20 13.34
N PHE A 11 -12.62 -4.59 14.18
CA PHE A 11 -11.19 -4.43 13.90
C PHE A 11 -10.66 -5.64 13.14
N GLU A 12 -10.51 -5.52 11.82
CA GLU A 12 -10.18 -6.66 10.94
C GLU A 12 -8.69 -6.79 10.58
N VAL A 13 -7.83 -5.87 11.00
CA VAL A 13 -6.40 -5.86 10.61
C VAL A 13 -5.67 -7.18 10.88
N GLY A 14 -6.08 -7.89 11.93
CA GLY A 14 -5.54 -9.20 12.31
C GLY A 14 -5.75 -10.30 11.27
N ARG A 15 -6.62 -10.09 10.27
CA ARG A 15 -6.80 -10.99 9.11
C ARG A 15 -5.64 -10.90 8.13
N PHE A 16 -4.94 -9.77 8.11
CA PHE A 16 -3.91 -9.45 7.13
C PHE A 16 -2.51 -9.36 7.74
N ILE A 17 -2.42 -8.90 9.00
CA ILE A 17 -1.18 -8.75 9.75
C ILE A 17 -1.28 -9.57 11.04
N SER A 18 -0.28 -10.42 11.29
CA SER A 18 -0.20 -11.17 12.56
C SER A 18 0.23 -10.24 13.69
N LEU A 19 -0.62 -10.12 14.70
CA LEU A 19 -0.31 -9.36 15.92
C LEU A 19 0.76 -10.07 16.75
N GLU A 20 0.75 -11.40 16.77
CA GLU A 20 1.73 -12.24 17.47
C GLU A 20 3.14 -12.02 16.92
N LYS A 21 3.29 -11.84 15.60
CA LYS A 21 4.57 -11.49 14.98
C LYS A 21 5.08 -10.12 15.45
N LEU A 22 4.20 -9.13 15.60
CA LEU A 22 4.57 -7.80 16.09
C LEU A 22 4.95 -7.82 17.57
N ILE A 23 4.24 -8.63 18.36
CA ILE A 23 4.57 -8.88 19.76
C ILE A 23 5.92 -9.56 19.89
N GLU A 24 6.18 -10.62 19.13
CA GLU A 24 7.46 -11.35 19.15
C GLU A 24 8.64 -10.44 18.80
N LYS A 25 8.48 -9.56 17.79
CA LYS A 25 9.49 -8.55 17.43
C LYS A 25 9.80 -7.56 18.55
N SER A 26 8.85 -7.35 19.48
CA SER A 26 8.94 -6.40 20.60
C SER A 26 8.83 -7.09 21.96
N LYS A 27 9.29 -8.35 22.04
CA LYS A 27 9.10 -9.22 23.21
C LYS A 27 9.65 -8.64 24.52
N GLU A 28 10.73 -7.86 24.46
CA GLU A 28 11.31 -7.24 25.66
C GLU A 28 10.33 -6.21 26.24
N SER A 29 9.87 -5.26 25.42
CA SER A 29 8.86 -4.27 25.82
C SER A 29 7.53 -4.91 26.23
N TYR A 30 7.14 -6.03 25.60
CA TYR A 30 5.98 -6.82 26.02
C TYR A 30 6.13 -7.27 27.49
N TYR A 31 7.24 -7.90 27.84
CA TYR A 31 7.44 -8.43 29.19
C TYR A 31 7.67 -7.31 30.21
N GLU A 32 8.37 -6.24 29.85
CA GLU A 32 8.58 -5.08 30.71
C GLU A 32 7.26 -4.40 31.09
N THR A 33 6.41 -4.10 30.10
CA THR A 33 5.13 -3.42 30.32
C THR A 33 4.12 -4.31 31.05
N LEU A 34 4.11 -5.61 30.75
CA LEU A 34 3.31 -6.59 31.48
C LEU A 34 3.77 -6.72 32.93
N TRP A 35 5.09 -6.80 33.17
CA TRP A 35 5.64 -6.87 34.51
C TRP A 35 5.29 -5.62 35.33
N ALA A 36 5.50 -4.43 34.76
CA ALA A 36 5.13 -3.17 35.39
C ALA A 36 3.64 -3.13 35.74
N SER A 37 2.78 -3.59 34.82
CA SER A 37 1.32 -3.59 35.01
C SER A 37 0.80 -4.71 35.93
N SER A 38 1.67 -5.64 36.33
CA SER A 38 1.35 -6.73 37.27
C SER A 38 1.74 -6.41 38.72
N GLN A 39 2.51 -5.34 38.94
CA GLN A 39 2.92 -4.94 40.29
C GLN A 39 1.70 -4.51 41.10
N GLY A 40 1.56 -4.98 42.35
CA GLY A 40 0.42 -4.62 43.21
C GLY A 40 -0.92 -5.21 42.76
N TRP A 41 -0.92 -6.26 41.93
CA TRP A 41 -2.14 -6.87 41.39
C TRP A 41 -3.08 -7.39 42.49
N HIS A 42 -2.54 -8.14 43.46
CA HIS A 42 -3.33 -8.74 44.53
C HIS A 42 -3.89 -7.70 45.51
N GLU A 43 -3.19 -6.57 45.64
CA GLU A 43 -3.55 -5.44 46.48
C GLU A 43 -4.49 -4.45 45.77
N GLY A 44 -4.78 -4.67 44.48
CA GLY A 44 -5.60 -3.77 43.66
C GLY A 44 -4.94 -2.41 43.38
N GLN A 45 -3.61 -2.32 43.52
CA GLN A 45 -2.82 -1.08 43.32
C GLN A 45 -2.07 -1.08 41.98
N HIS A 46 -2.34 -2.05 41.12
CA HIS A 46 -1.70 -2.18 39.83
C HIS A 46 -2.11 -1.06 38.86
N ASP A 47 -1.16 -0.61 38.05
CA ASP A 47 -1.41 0.32 36.96
C ASP A 47 -1.45 -0.43 35.62
N LEU A 48 -2.58 -0.41 34.93
CA LEU A 48 -2.74 -1.07 33.63
C LEU A 48 -2.24 -0.22 32.45
N LEU A 49 -1.97 1.07 32.68
CA LEU A 49 -1.65 2.01 31.61
C LEU A 49 -0.44 1.56 30.76
N PRO A 50 0.69 1.10 31.33
CA PRO A 50 1.86 0.71 30.54
C PRO A 50 1.54 -0.41 29.54
N TRP A 51 0.77 -1.42 29.99
CA TRP A 51 0.34 -2.52 29.14
C TRP A 51 -0.69 -2.08 28.08
N LEU A 52 -1.63 -1.20 28.44
CA LEU A 52 -2.64 -0.68 27.51
C LEU A 52 -1.98 0.13 26.38
N GLU A 53 -1.02 0.99 26.71
CA GLU A 53 -0.27 1.77 25.72
C GLU A 53 0.52 0.86 24.77
N TYR A 54 1.22 -0.14 25.31
CA TYR A 54 1.91 -1.14 24.50
C TYR A 54 0.94 -1.86 23.56
N PHE A 55 -0.18 -2.33 24.09
CA PHE A 55 -1.17 -3.08 23.32
C PHE A 55 -1.78 -2.23 22.18
N LEU A 56 -2.17 -0.98 22.47
CA LEU A 56 -2.64 -0.05 21.43
C LEU A 56 -1.55 0.27 20.41
N GLY A 57 -0.29 0.35 20.84
CA GLY A 57 0.87 0.48 19.98
C GLY A 57 1.00 -0.69 18.99
N ILE A 58 0.77 -1.93 19.43
CA ILE A 58 0.75 -3.11 18.56
C ILE A 58 -0.38 -3.03 17.52
N ILE A 59 -1.59 -2.63 17.93
CA ILE A 59 -2.70 -2.45 16.99
C ILE A 59 -2.38 -1.37 15.96
N LEU A 60 -1.82 -0.23 16.40
CA LEU A 60 -1.40 0.85 15.50
C LEU A 60 -0.31 0.40 14.53
N ALA A 61 0.70 -0.35 15.00
CA ALA A 61 1.75 -0.90 14.17
C ALA A 61 1.18 -1.87 13.11
N ALA A 62 0.18 -2.67 13.48
CA ALA A 62 -0.51 -3.56 12.54
C ALA A 62 -1.22 -2.77 11.43
N TYR A 63 -1.92 -1.68 11.76
CA TYR A 63 -2.57 -0.84 10.75
C TYR A 63 -1.56 -0.10 9.86
N ARG A 64 -0.43 0.35 10.41
CA ARG A 64 0.65 0.95 9.61
C ARG A 64 1.29 -0.05 8.64
N GLU A 65 1.60 -1.26 9.11
CA GLU A 65 2.15 -2.33 8.24
C GLU A 65 1.12 -2.74 7.17
N PHE A 66 -0.17 -2.77 7.52
CA PHE A 66 -1.25 -3.00 6.56
C PHE A 66 -1.33 -1.88 5.52
N GLU A 67 -1.33 -0.61 5.94
CA GLU A 67 -1.35 0.56 5.05
C GLU A 67 -0.13 0.56 4.13
N GLU A 68 1.07 0.26 4.62
CA GLU A 68 2.26 0.14 3.79
C GLU A 68 2.12 -0.95 2.73
N ARG A 69 1.65 -2.14 3.11
CA ARG A 69 1.40 -3.24 2.16
C ARG A 69 0.33 -2.88 1.15
N VAL A 70 -0.76 -2.23 1.58
CA VAL A 70 -1.85 -1.80 0.68
C VAL A 70 -1.42 -0.62 -0.19
N GLY A 71 -0.62 0.31 0.31
CA GLY A 71 -0.02 1.42 -0.44
C GLY A 71 0.94 0.91 -1.53
N ASN A 72 1.70 -0.14 -1.21
CA ASN A 72 2.49 -0.86 -2.19
C ASN A 72 1.60 -1.61 -3.21
N ILE A 73 0.39 -2.04 -2.82
CA ILE A 73 -0.60 -2.66 -3.71
C ILE A 73 -1.43 -1.63 -4.50
N SER A 74 -1.61 -0.39 -4.03
CA SER A 74 -2.33 0.67 -4.77
C SER A 74 -1.46 1.31 -5.86
N SER A 75 -0.13 1.20 -5.72
CA SER A 75 0.80 1.25 -6.86
C SER A 75 0.50 0.14 -7.88
N TYR A 76 0.05 -1.03 -7.43
CA TYR A 76 -0.20 -2.24 -8.24
C TYR A 76 -1.62 -2.34 -8.85
N LYS A 77 -2.63 -1.69 -8.27
CA LYS A 77 -3.96 -1.48 -8.89
C LYS A 77 -3.99 -0.07 -9.49
N GLY A 78 -3.30 0.03 -10.61
CA GLY A 78 -2.82 1.25 -11.20
C GLY A 78 -3.74 2.48 -11.15
N SER A 79 -3.17 3.61 -10.72
CA SER A 79 -3.70 4.93 -11.08
C SER A 79 -3.97 4.99 -12.60
N LYS A 80 -4.79 5.92 -13.08
CA LYS A 80 -4.98 6.10 -14.55
C LYS A 80 -3.64 6.13 -15.30
N GLY A 81 -2.59 6.67 -14.68
CA GLY A 81 -1.25 6.67 -15.27
C GLY A 81 -0.58 5.31 -15.34
N GLU A 82 -0.76 4.47 -14.34
CA GLU A 82 -0.17 3.13 -14.31
C GLU A 82 -0.90 2.17 -15.26
N ARG A 83 -2.22 2.28 -15.41
CA ARG A 83 -2.97 1.55 -16.46
C ARG A 83 -2.48 1.89 -17.87
N ILE A 84 -2.10 3.16 -18.09
CA ILE A 84 -1.46 3.58 -19.34
C ILE A 84 -0.07 2.94 -19.47
N LYS A 85 0.74 2.92 -18.41
CA LYS A 85 2.08 2.29 -18.40
C LYS A 85 2.00 0.78 -18.68
N GLU A 86 1.05 0.08 -18.05
CA GLU A 86 0.78 -1.33 -18.33
C GLU A 86 0.33 -1.56 -19.78
N ALA A 87 -0.61 -0.75 -20.30
CA ALA A 87 -1.03 -0.84 -21.69
C ALA A 87 0.16 -0.67 -22.65
N ILE A 88 1.05 0.30 -22.37
CA ILE A 88 2.28 0.53 -23.14
C ILE A 88 3.21 -0.68 -23.09
N ASN A 89 3.36 -1.31 -21.92
CA ASN A 89 4.18 -2.51 -21.76
C ASN A 89 3.68 -3.69 -22.62
N HIS A 90 2.38 -3.82 -22.84
CA HIS A 90 1.80 -4.89 -23.67
C HIS A 90 1.92 -4.66 -25.18
N PHE A 91 2.29 -3.46 -25.65
CA PHE A 91 2.54 -3.25 -27.08
C PHE A 91 3.89 -3.82 -27.51
N ASN A 92 3.91 -4.62 -28.58
CA ASN A 92 5.12 -5.34 -29.01
C ASN A 92 6.09 -4.50 -29.85
N ALA A 93 5.69 -3.31 -30.33
CA ALA A 93 6.54 -2.46 -31.16
C ALA A 93 6.16 -0.97 -31.03
N GLU A 94 5.50 -0.44 -32.05
CA GLU A 94 5.02 0.94 -32.09
C GLU A 94 3.56 1.01 -31.69
N PHE A 95 3.18 2.07 -31.00
CA PHE A 95 1.80 2.32 -30.60
C PHE A 95 1.42 3.77 -30.82
N THR A 96 0.12 3.99 -30.97
CA THR A 96 -0.48 5.32 -31.07
C THR A 96 -1.27 5.64 -29.80
N ILE A 97 -1.63 6.91 -29.64
CA ILE A 97 -2.56 7.31 -28.57
C ILE A 97 -3.91 6.61 -28.74
N SER A 98 -4.39 6.42 -29.98
CA SER A 98 -5.62 5.70 -30.25
C SER A 98 -5.58 4.25 -29.78
N ASP A 99 -4.41 3.60 -29.82
CA ASP A 99 -4.25 2.24 -29.31
C ASP A 99 -4.39 2.22 -27.78
N ILE A 100 -3.83 3.21 -27.08
CA ILE A 100 -4.02 3.38 -25.63
C ILE A 100 -5.48 3.66 -25.30
N GLU A 101 -6.16 4.53 -26.06
CA GLU A 101 -7.60 4.82 -25.87
C GLU A 101 -8.47 3.57 -26.04
N ARG A 102 -8.08 2.66 -26.93
CA ARG A 102 -8.79 1.41 -27.15
C ARG A 102 -8.64 0.43 -25.99
N VAL A 103 -7.49 0.43 -25.32
CA VAL A 103 -7.21 -0.40 -24.13
C VAL A 103 -7.76 0.25 -22.85
N CYS A 104 -7.77 1.58 -22.79
CA CYS A 104 -8.17 2.39 -21.63
C CYS A 104 -9.26 3.41 -22.01
N PRO A 105 -10.48 2.98 -22.36
CA PRO A 105 -11.52 3.86 -22.90
C PRO A 105 -12.06 4.88 -21.89
N ASP A 106 -11.88 4.64 -20.59
CA ASP A 106 -12.31 5.51 -19.50
C ASP A 106 -11.28 6.59 -19.11
N ILE A 107 -10.11 6.60 -19.77
CA ILE A 107 -9.01 7.52 -19.46
C ILE A 107 -8.97 8.67 -20.47
N SER A 108 -9.10 9.90 -19.97
CA SER A 108 -9.08 11.10 -20.81
C SER A 108 -7.73 11.30 -21.53
N ARG A 109 -7.77 11.80 -22.77
CA ARG A 109 -6.56 12.18 -23.54
C ARG A 109 -5.54 13.02 -22.77
N PRO A 110 -5.92 14.06 -22.01
CA PRO A 110 -4.96 14.83 -21.23
C PRO A 110 -4.15 13.98 -20.24
N THR A 111 -4.77 12.96 -19.65
CA THR A 111 -4.06 12.03 -18.75
C THR A 111 -3.08 11.16 -19.52
N VAL A 112 -3.44 10.69 -20.72
CA VAL A 112 -2.53 9.95 -21.61
C VAL A 112 -1.32 10.81 -21.99
N TYR A 113 -1.55 12.06 -22.40
CA TYR A 113 -0.47 12.98 -22.75
C TYR A 113 0.49 13.26 -21.57
N ARG A 114 -0.05 13.45 -20.36
CA ARG A 114 0.76 13.66 -19.16
C ARG A 114 1.71 12.48 -18.92
N VAL A 115 1.21 11.26 -19.05
CA VAL A 115 1.99 10.03 -18.80
C VAL A 115 3.01 9.79 -19.90
N LEU A 116 2.63 10.01 -21.18
CA LEU A 116 3.59 9.91 -22.29
C LEU A 116 4.72 10.93 -22.16
N LYS A 117 4.42 12.15 -21.71
CA LYS A 117 5.45 13.16 -21.42
C LYS A 117 6.38 12.70 -20.31
N GLU A 118 5.84 12.22 -19.19
CA GLU A 118 6.61 11.69 -18.07
C GLU A 118 7.54 10.54 -18.50
N LEU A 119 7.04 9.55 -19.25
CA LEU A 119 7.83 8.42 -19.73
C LEU A 119 8.91 8.83 -20.75
N LYS A 120 8.61 9.84 -21.58
CA LYS A 120 9.59 10.42 -22.51
C LYS A 120 10.70 11.15 -21.75
N ASP A 121 10.33 11.95 -20.75
CA ASP A 121 11.29 12.69 -19.91
C ASP A 121 12.19 11.74 -19.10
N GLN A 122 11.68 10.54 -18.75
CA GLN A 122 12.43 9.44 -18.14
C GLN A 122 13.28 8.63 -19.14
N GLY A 123 13.17 8.90 -20.44
CA GLY A 123 13.92 8.17 -21.47
C GLY A 123 13.44 6.72 -21.69
N LEU A 124 12.20 6.39 -21.33
CA LEU A 124 11.63 5.04 -21.49
C LEU A 124 10.91 4.85 -22.83
N ILE A 125 10.46 5.95 -23.45
CA ILE A 125 9.81 5.95 -24.76
C ILE A 125 10.32 7.09 -25.63
N THR A 126 10.21 6.94 -26.95
CA THR A 126 10.56 7.97 -27.92
C THR A 126 9.51 8.09 -29.04
N PRO A 127 9.21 9.30 -29.53
CA PRO A 127 8.37 9.46 -30.73
C PRO A 127 9.12 9.01 -31.99
N VAL A 128 8.49 8.14 -32.77
CA VAL A 128 8.97 7.71 -34.10
C VAL A 128 8.49 8.67 -35.18
N GLU A 129 7.24 9.13 -35.09
CA GLU A 129 6.66 10.13 -35.96
C GLU A 129 5.96 11.22 -35.14
N ILE A 130 6.03 12.46 -35.61
CA ILE A 130 5.43 13.63 -34.94
C ILE A 130 4.22 14.09 -35.76
N GLY A 131 3.13 14.45 -35.08
CA GLY A 131 1.93 15.02 -35.70
C GLY A 131 0.63 14.34 -35.25
N ARG A 132 -0.45 14.50 -36.03
CA ARG A 132 -1.79 13.97 -35.71
C ARG A 132 -1.84 12.44 -35.62
N LYS A 133 -0.89 11.75 -36.25
CA LYS A 133 -0.71 10.29 -36.20
C LYS A 133 0.62 9.91 -35.51
N ALA A 134 0.98 10.62 -34.44
CA ALA A 134 2.21 10.35 -33.72
C ALA A 134 2.31 8.87 -33.30
N ARG A 135 3.41 8.23 -33.69
CA ARG A 135 3.76 6.87 -33.28
C ARG A 135 4.84 6.94 -32.22
N TRP A 136 4.71 6.11 -31.20
CA TRP A 136 5.63 6.01 -30.08
C TRP A 136 6.24 4.63 -30.05
N ARG A 137 7.49 4.54 -29.61
CA ARG A 137 8.21 3.28 -29.42
C ARG A 137 8.84 3.26 -28.04
N LYS A 138 8.83 2.09 -27.39
CA LYS A 138 9.59 1.83 -26.17
C LYS A 138 11.09 1.76 -26.48
N LEU A 139 11.91 2.26 -25.55
CA LEU A 139 13.37 2.18 -25.61
C LEU A 139 13.87 0.93 -24.87
#